data_AF-A0A4Y2MRY7-F1
#
_entry.id   AF-A0A4Y2MRY7-F1
#
_cell.length_a   1.000
_cell.length_b   1.000
_cell.length_c   1.000
_cell.angle_alpha   90.00
_cell.angle_beta   90.00
_cell.angle_gamma   90.00
#
_symmetry.space_group_name_H-M   'P 1'
#
loop_
_entity.id
_entity.type
_entity.pdbx_description
1 polymer ?
#
loop_
_entity_poly.entity_id
_entity_poly.type
_entity_poly.pdbx_seq_one_letter_code
_entity_poly.pdbx_strand_id
1 'polypeptide(L)'
;VVEVNVEWLPAFAPDLCDLNAPREDPPPLYDSSKDKMFCYMDGTFGPLDWELPLVHLEMPKGIHRYTWFAYFFLDGQICPAIKNYRKDLLALPSVILKS
;
A
#
# COMPACT_ATOMS: atom_id res chain seq x y z
N VAL A 1 -22.36 -25.41 -1.67
CA VAL A 1 -21.68 -24.16 -2.12
C VAL A 1 -21.28 -23.41 -0.87
N VAL A 2 -20.05 -22.89 -0.82
CA VAL A 2 -19.55 -22.08 0.30
C VAL A 2 -19.44 -20.65 -0.19
N GLU A 3 -19.86 -19.71 0.65
CA GLU A 3 -19.78 -18.28 0.36
C GLU A 3 -18.33 -17.77 0.52
N VAL A 4 -17.93 -16.86 -0.35
CA VAL A 4 -16.61 -16.22 -0.33
C VAL A 4 -16.82 -14.71 -0.27
N ASN A 5 -16.12 -14.03 0.64
CA ASN A 5 -16.11 -12.58 0.66
C ASN A 5 -15.24 -12.05 -0.49
N VAL A 6 -15.79 -11.15 -1.31
CA VAL A 6 -15.12 -10.57 -2.48
C VAL A 6 -13.81 -9.89 -2.10
N GLU A 7 -13.73 -9.28 -0.91
CA GLU A 7 -12.51 -8.60 -0.42
C GLU A 7 -11.32 -9.55 -0.21
N TRP A 8 -11.59 -10.85 -0.12
CA TRP A 8 -10.55 -11.87 0.06
C TRP A 8 -9.90 -12.27 -1.27
N LEU A 9 -10.55 -12.02 -2.42
CA LEU A 9 -10.06 -12.48 -3.72
C LEU A 9 -8.63 -11.99 -4.03
N PRO A 10 -8.28 -10.70 -3.82
CA PRO A 10 -6.92 -10.22 -4.05
C PRO A 10 -5.85 -10.87 -3.17
N ALA A 11 -6.24 -11.33 -1.97
CA ALA A 11 -5.32 -11.97 -1.04
C ALA A 11 -5.11 -13.47 -1.32
N PHE A 12 -6.16 -14.17 -1.77
CA PHE A 12 -6.13 -15.64 -1.94
C PHE A 12 -6.06 -16.10 -3.40
N ALA A 13 -6.43 -15.27 -4.36
CA ALA A 13 -6.40 -15.56 -5.79
C ALA A 13 -5.85 -14.37 -6.61
N PRO A 14 -4.66 -13.81 -6.25
CA PRO A 14 -4.11 -12.63 -6.90
C PRO A 14 -3.88 -12.80 -8.41
N ASP A 15 -3.56 -14.02 -8.85
CA ASP A 15 -3.30 -14.33 -10.28
C ASP A 15 -4.56 -14.20 -11.17
N LEU A 16 -5.74 -14.08 -10.56
CA LEU A 16 -7.01 -13.85 -11.25
C LEU A 16 -7.52 -12.42 -11.05
N CYS A 17 -6.76 -11.56 -10.38
CA CYS A 17 -7.11 -10.16 -10.13
C CYS A 17 -6.28 -9.24 -11.02
N ASP A 18 -6.94 -8.34 -11.75
CA ASP A 18 -6.30 -7.20 -12.39
C ASP A 18 -6.53 -5.97 -11.50
N LEU A 19 -5.57 -5.72 -10.60
CA LEU A 19 -5.63 -4.60 -9.65
C LEU A 19 -5.11 -3.31 -10.27
N ASN A 20 -5.82 -2.21 -10.06
CA ASN A 20 -5.41 -0.87 -10.45
C ASN A 20 -4.25 -0.36 -9.59
N ALA A 21 -3.74 0.84 -9.90
CA ALA A 21 -2.76 1.48 -9.04
C ALA A 21 -3.33 1.77 -7.63
N PRO A 22 -2.49 1.76 -6.57
CA PRO A 22 -2.88 2.22 -5.24
C PRO A 22 -3.59 3.56 -5.26
N ARG A 23 -4.70 3.67 -4.53
CA ARG A 23 -5.39 4.94 -4.33
C ARG A 23 -4.51 5.91 -3.54
N GLU A 24 -4.58 7.19 -3.91
CA GLU A 24 -3.93 8.27 -3.19
C GLU A 24 -4.71 8.69 -1.94
N ASP A 25 -6.05 8.57 -1.99
CA ASP A 25 -6.97 8.84 -0.89
C ASP A 25 -7.92 7.64 -0.72
N PRO A 26 -7.86 6.90 0.41
CA PRO A 26 -6.93 7.08 1.53
C PRO A 26 -5.48 6.71 1.19
N PRO A 27 -4.48 7.38 1.80
CA PRO A 27 -3.07 7.10 1.52
C PRO A 27 -2.64 5.75 2.11
N PRO A 28 -1.56 5.15 1.57
CA PRO A 28 -0.91 4.00 2.17
C PRO A 28 -0.53 4.21 3.64
N LEU A 29 -0.47 3.11 4.38
CA LEU A 29 -0.21 3.07 5.82
C LEU A 29 0.89 2.06 6.12
N TYR A 30 1.72 2.33 7.11
CA TYR A 30 2.66 1.35 7.65
C TYR A 30 2.12 0.77 8.96
N ASP A 31 2.02 -0.56 9.02
CA ASP A 31 1.66 -1.32 10.22
C ASP A 31 2.93 -1.86 10.88
N SER A 32 3.30 -1.25 12.01
CA SER A 32 4.51 -1.62 12.77
C SER A 32 4.40 -2.98 13.44
N SER A 33 3.20 -3.52 13.65
CA SER A 33 3.01 -4.84 14.26
C SER A 33 3.31 -5.97 13.26
N LYS A 34 3.07 -5.72 11.97
CA LYS A 34 3.31 -6.67 10.87
C LYS A 34 4.58 -6.37 10.08
N ASP A 35 5.21 -5.22 10.34
CA ASP A 35 6.31 -4.65 9.57
C ASP A 35 6.00 -4.59 8.06
N LYS A 36 4.80 -4.13 7.73
CA LYS A 36 4.26 -4.13 6.36
C LYS A 36 3.57 -2.83 6.04
N MET A 37 3.66 -2.43 4.77
CA MET A 37 2.89 -1.32 4.24
C MET A 37 1.63 -1.84 3.57
N PHE A 38 0.52 -1.14 3.77
CA PHE A 38 -0.78 -1.45 3.22
C PHE A 38 -1.28 -0.27 2.37
N CYS A 39 -2.05 -0.57 1.35
CA CYS A 39 -2.70 0.41 0.50
C CYS A 39 -4.12 -0.01 0.15
N TYR A 40 -4.90 0.94 -0.35
CA TYR A 40 -6.24 0.68 -0.86
C TYR A 40 -6.18 0.58 -2.38
N MET A 41 -6.76 -0.47 -2.93
CA MET A 41 -6.78 -0.73 -4.37
C MET A 41 -8.16 -1.24 -4.76
N ASP A 42 -8.58 -0.95 -5.98
CA ASP A 42 -9.71 -1.59 -6.64
C ASP A 42 -9.19 -2.32 -7.89
N GLY A 43 -10.08 -2.97 -8.62
CA GLY A 43 -9.70 -3.72 -9.82
C GLY A 43 -10.81 -4.63 -10.30
N THR A 44 -10.46 -5.61 -11.12
CA THR A 44 -11.39 -6.61 -11.62
C THR A 44 -10.92 -8.02 -11.28
N PHE A 45 -11.84 -8.98 -11.33
CA PHE A 45 -11.58 -10.39 -11.09
C PHE A 45 -12.07 -11.28 -12.24
N GLY A 46 -11.17 -12.11 -12.74
CA GLY A 46 -11.44 -13.17 -13.68
C GLY A 46 -11.81 -12.69 -15.10
N PRO A 47 -12.13 -13.63 -16.01
CA PRO A 47 -12.30 -13.34 -17.45
C PRO A 47 -13.53 -12.49 -17.80
N LEU A 48 -14.41 -12.23 -16.84
CA LEU A 48 -15.64 -11.46 -17.01
C LEU A 48 -15.55 -10.09 -16.34
N ASP A 49 -14.36 -9.68 -15.92
CA ASP A 49 -14.08 -8.38 -15.31
C ASP A 49 -15.03 -8.04 -14.16
N TRP A 50 -15.18 -8.96 -13.20
CA TRP A 50 -16.02 -8.67 -12.04
C TRP A 50 -15.37 -7.60 -11.18
N GLU A 51 -16.04 -6.46 -11.05
CA GLU A 51 -15.59 -5.32 -10.26
C GLU A 51 -15.31 -5.72 -8.81
N LEU A 52 -14.08 -5.46 -8.37
CA LEU A 52 -13.66 -5.60 -7.00
C LEU A 52 -13.89 -4.26 -6.27
N PRO A 53 -14.48 -4.30 -5.06
CA PRO A 53 -14.60 -3.09 -4.25
C PRO A 53 -13.22 -2.58 -3.84
N LEU A 54 -13.19 -1.38 -3.26
CA LEU A 54 -11.97 -0.85 -2.68
C LEU A 54 -11.52 -1.71 -1.51
N VAL A 55 -10.43 -2.45 -1.69
CA VAL A 55 -9.88 -3.40 -0.72
C VAL A 55 -8.60 -2.87 -0.07
N HIS A 56 -8.40 -3.21 1.19
CA HIS A 56 -7.18 -2.90 1.93
C HIS A 56 -6.24 -4.11 1.94
N LEU A 57 -5.08 -4.01 1.26
CA LEU A 57 -4.12 -5.11 1.14
C LEU A 57 -2.67 -4.65 1.28
N GLU A 58 -1.75 -5.61 1.41
CA GLU A 58 -0.31 -5.32 1.45
C GLU A 58 0.13 -4.68 0.14
N MET A 59 0.91 -3.61 0.23
CA MET A 59 1.36 -2.88 -0.95
C MET A 59 2.17 -3.79 -1.88
N PRO A 60 1.75 -3.91 -3.17
CA PRO A 60 2.38 -4.80 -4.11
C PRO A 60 3.84 -4.41 -4.36
N LYS A 61 4.63 -5.36 -4.85
CA LYS A 61 6.02 -5.10 -5.22
C LYS A 61 6.05 -4.16 -6.43
N GLY A 62 6.86 -3.11 -6.36
CA GLY A 62 7.02 -2.15 -7.44
C GLY A 62 7.72 -0.88 -6.97
N ILE A 63 8.03 0.02 -7.92
CA ILE A 63 8.70 1.29 -7.61
C ILE A 63 7.93 2.10 -6.57
N HIS A 64 6.60 2.12 -6.69
CA HIS A 64 5.72 2.83 -5.77
C HIS A 64 5.89 2.41 -4.31
N ARG A 65 6.12 1.10 -4.09
CA ARG A 65 6.39 0.56 -2.75
C ARG A 65 7.66 1.14 -2.14
N TYR A 66 8.71 1.33 -2.93
CA TYR A 66 9.97 1.91 -2.46
C TYR A 66 9.84 3.41 -2.16
N THR A 67 9.06 4.13 -2.95
CA THR A 67 8.74 5.54 -2.71
C THR A 67 8.06 5.74 -1.36
N TRP A 68 7.03 4.93 -1.06
CA TRP A 68 6.36 4.97 0.24
C TRP A 68 7.22 4.43 1.38
N PHE A 69 8.01 3.38 1.14
CA PHE A 69 8.97 2.91 2.13
C PHE A 69 9.91 4.02 2.56
N ALA A 70 10.50 4.74 1.59
CA ALA A 70 11.42 5.84 1.87
C ALA A 70 10.71 6.98 2.62
N TYR A 71 9.45 7.30 2.28
CA TYR A 71 8.63 8.23 3.05
C TYR A 71 8.48 7.78 4.51
N PHE A 72 7.99 6.57 4.78
CA PHE A 72 7.77 6.07 6.14
C PHE A 72 9.06 5.88 6.93
N PHE A 73 10.14 5.54 6.25
CA PHE A 73 11.48 5.50 6.82
C PHE A 73 11.86 6.91 7.28
N LEU A 74 11.94 7.89 6.38
CA LEU A 74 12.33 9.27 6.71
C LEU A 74 11.41 9.95 7.73
N ASP A 75 10.13 9.59 7.77
CA ASP A 75 9.17 10.07 8.77
C ASP A 75 9.39 9.43 10.16
N GLY A 76 10.19 8.37 10.24
CA GLY A 76 10.55 7.66 11.47
C GLY A 76 9.52 6.65 11.93
N GLN A 77 8.61 6.21 11.05
CA GLN A 77 7.59 5.20 11.35
C GLN A 77 8.21 3.80 11.33
N ILE A 78 9.04 3.50 10.32
CA ILE A 78 9.74 2.21 10.18
C ILE A 78 10.92 2.13 11.15
N CYS A 79 11.69 3.22 11.28
CA CYS A 79 12.85 3.28 12.15
C CYS A 79 12.67 4.42 13.17
N PRO A 80 12.21 4.13 14.39
CA PRO A 80 11.98 5.16 15.40
C PRO A 80 13.25 5.95 15.76
N ALA A 81 14.44 5.36 15.60
CA ALA A 81 15.71 6.03 15.88
C ALA A 81 15.95 7.27 15.01
N ILE A 82 15.47 7.27 13.76
CA ILE A 82 15.63 8.41 12.85
C ILE A 82 14.58 9.52 13.03
N LYS A 83 13.53 9.25 13.81
CA LYS A 83 12.46 10.22 14.10
C LYS A 83 12.99 11.53 14.71
N ASN A 84 14.09 11.46 15.48
CA ASN A 84 14.73 12.63 16.08
C ASN A 84 15.36 13.57 15.03
N TYR A 85 15.86 13.01 13.92
CA TYR A 85 16.53 13.76 12.85
C TYR A 85 15.55 14.27 11.78
N ARG A 86 14.25 13.95 11.89
CA ARG A 86 13.22 14.40 10.94
C ARG A 86 13.21 15.93 10.75
N LYS A 87 13.54 16.68 11.80
CA LYS A 87 13.60 18.15 11.79
C LYS A 87 14.82 18.69 11.05
N ASP A 88 15.87 17.89 10.94
CA ASP A 88 17.14 18.25 10.32
C ASP A 88 17.18 17.87 8.83
N LEU A 89 16.11 17.25 8.32
CA LEU A 89 15.98 16.93 6.90
C LEU A 89 15.92 18.21 6.06
N LEU A 90 16.71 18.24 4.99
CA LEU A 90 16.77 19.37 4.05
C LEU A 90 15.43 19.65 3.35
N ALA A 91 14.58 18.61 3.25
CA ALA A 91 13.25 18.69 2.66
C ALA A 91 12.29 17.78 3.45
N LEU A 92 10.99 18.05 3.33
CA LEU A 92 9.98 17.20 3.95
C LEU A 92 9.98 15.80 3.32
N PRO A 93 9.76 14.74 4.11
CA PRO A 93 9.66 13.38 3.58
C PRO A 93 8.67 13.24 2.43
N SER A 94 7.58 14.01 2.43
CA SER A 94 6.54 14.00 1.39
C SER A 94 7.02 14.44 0.00
N VAL A 95 8.19 15.09 -0.11
CA VAL A 95 8.76 15.47 -1.41
C VAL A 95 9.03 14.24 -2.28
N ILE A 96 9.42 13.11 -1.68
CA ILE A 96 9.70 11.87 -2.42
C ILE A 96 8.45 11.29 -3.11
N LEU A 97 7.25 11.60 -2.60
CA LEU A 97 5.98 11.11 -3.15
C LEU A 97 5.55 11.85 -4.43
N LYS A 98 6.22 12.98 -4.76
CA LYS A 98 5.88 13.84 -5.91
C LYS A 98 6.92 13.76 -7.05
N SER A 99 7.95 12.92 -6.90
CA SER A 99 9.04 12.76 -7.87
C SER A 99 8.75 11.73 -8.94
#